data_AF-A0A7C1EIS0-F1
#
_entry.id   AF-A0A7C1EIS0-F1
#
_cell.length_a   1.000
_cell.length_b   1.000
_cell.length_c   1.000
_cell.angle_alpha   90.00
_cell.angle_beta   90.00
_cell.angle_gamma   90.00
#
_symmetry.space_group_name_H-M   'P 1'
#
loop_
_entity.id
_entity.type
_entity.pdbx_description
1 polymer ?
#
loop_
_entity_poly.entity_id
_entity_poly.type
_entity_poly.pdbx_seq_one_letter_code
_entity_poly.pdbx_strand_id
1 'polypeptide(L)'
;MAAWFHRPKYTIIRKAEKQDTKIPEGMWLKCEKCDSILLKKELEENLNVCGNCGDHKRITAGERIRILVDEGSFEKMFGNAV
;
A
#
# COMPACT_ATOMS: atom_id res chain seq x y z
N MET A 1 42.50 -8.91 50.57
CA MET A 1 41.66 -7.97 51.35
C MET A 1 40.61 -7.41 50.41
N ALA A 2 39.34 -7.46 50.83
CA ALA A 2 38.17 -7.57 49.98
C ALA A 2 37.88 -6.36 49.07
N ALA A 3 37.69 -6.61 47.77
CA ALA A 3 36.96 -5.72 46.88
C ALA A 3 35.45 -5.93 47.10
N TRP A 4 34.92 -5.41 48.21
CA TRP A 4 33.55 -5.69 48.68
C TRP A 4 32.49 -4.71 48.14
N PHE A 5 32.82 -3.53 47.61
CA PHE A 5 31.79 -2.51 47.33
C PHE A 5 31.96 -1.66 46.07
N HIS A 6 32.54 -2.20 44.98
CA HIS A 6 32.52 -1.48 43.71
C HIS A 6 31.30 -1.89 42.89
N ARG A 7 30.22 -1.09 42.98
CA ARG A 7 29.06 -1.21 42.09
C ARG A 7 29.47 -0.75 40.69
N PRO A 8 29.33 -1.58 39.63
CA PRO A 8 29.59 -1.13 38.28
C PRO A 8 28.58 -0.02 37.93
N LYS A 9 29.08 1.11 37.41
CA LYS A 9 28.23 2.18 36.88
C LYS A 9 27.56 1.65 35.61
N TYR A 10 26.36 1.10 35.74
CA TYR A 10 25.54 0.77 34.57
C TYR A 10 25.03 2.08 33.95
N THR A 11 25.22 2.24 32.64
CA THR A 11 24.54 3.28 31.90
C THR A 11 23.09 2.84 31.70
N ILE A 12 22.15 3.68 32.12
CA ILE A 12 20.74 3.50 31.79
C ILE A 12 20.57 3.62 30.27
N ILE A 13 20.43 2.49 29.59
CA ILE A 13 20.00 2.48 28.18
C ILE A 13 18.54 2.94 28.20
N ARG A 14 18.31 4.22 27.92
CA ARG A 14 16.96 4.72 27.67
C ARG A 14 16.45 3.99 26.43
N LYS A 15 15.46 3.11 26.63
CA LYS A 15 14.75 2.45 25.54
C LYS A 15 14.21 3.56 24.64
N ALA A 16 14.77 3.70 23.44
CA ALA A 16 14.23 4.61 22.44
C ALA A 16 12.74 4.25 22.29
N GLU A 17 11.86 5.23 22.51
CA GLU A 17 10.44 5.06 22.24
C GLU A 17 10.32 4.59 20.80
N LYS A 18 9.68 3.44 20.63
CA LYS A 18 9.37 2.87 19.32
C LYS A 18 8.51 3.94 18.63
N GLN A 19 9.10 4.74 17.76
CA GLN A 19 8.31 5.46 16.78
C GLN A 19 7.69 4.38 15.91
N ASP A 20 6.41 4.09 16.16
CA ASP A 20 5.60 3.30 15.26
C ASP A 20 5.51 4.09 13.96
N THR A 21 6.46 3.83 13.06
CA THR A 21 6.41 4.31 11.69
C THR A 21 5.12 3.75 11.12
N LYS A 22 4.08 4.58 11.05
CA LYS A 22 2.79 4.25 10.44
C LYS A 22 3.02 4.06 8.94
N ILE A 23 3.51 2.89 8.57
CA ILE A 23 3.62 2.48 7.18
C ILE A 23 2.18 2.48 6.64
N PRO A 24 1.86 3.29 5.62
CA PRO A 24 0.53 3.31 5.06
C PRO A 24 0.21 1.93 4.47
N GLU A 25 -0.80 1.29 5.03
CA GLU A 25 -1.30 0.00 4.56
C GLU A 25 -1.82 0.12 3.12
N GLY A 26 -1.64 -0.91 2.30
CA GLY A 26 -2.22 -0.99 0.96
C GLY A 26 -1.43 -0.32 -0.17
N MET A 27 -0.16 0.04 0.05
CA MET A 27 0.70 0.57 -1.01
C MET A 27 1.19 -0.52 -1.98
N TRP A 28 1.29 -1.77 -1.52
CA TRP A 28 1.75 -2.90 -2.31
C TRP A 28 0.64 -3.92 -2.53
N LEU A 29 0.58 -4.48 -3.74
CA LEU A 29 -0.37 -5.51 -4.16
C LEU A 29 0.37 -6.67 -4.81
N LYS A 30 -0.04 -7.90 -4.50
CA LYS A 30 0.52 -9.10 -5.15
C LYS A 30 -0.27 -9.44 -6.41
N CYS A 31 0.41 -9.68 -7.53
CA CYS A 31 -0.24 -10.16 -8.74
C CYS A 31 -0.62 -11.64 -8.61
N GLU A 32 -1.90 -11.97 -8.77
CA GLU A 32 -2.40 -13.36 -8.73
C GLU A 32 -1.90 -14.27 -9.87
N LYS A 33 -1.39 -13.71 -10.98
CA LYS A 33 -0.95 -14.47 -12.16
C LYS A 33 0.55 -14.78 -12.17
N CYS A 34 1.38 -13.81 -11.80
CA CYS A 34 2.85 -13.92 -11.87
C CYS A 34 3.56 -13.71 -10.54
N ASP A 35 2.80 -13.61 -9.44
CA ASP A 35 3.29 -13.44 -8.07
C ASP A 35 4.16 -12.20 -7.79
N SER A 36 4.31 -11.29 -8.76
CA SER A 36 5.09 -10.07 -8.59
C SER A 36 4.43 -9.11 -7.59
N ILE A 37 5.26 -8.44 -6.79
CA ILE A 37 4.83 -7.33 -5.92
C ILE A 37 4.72 -6.07 -6.78
N LEU A 38 3.54 -5.47 -6.82
CA LEU A 38 3.22 -4.29 -7.60
C LEU A 38 2.98 -3.11 -6.64
N LEU A 39 3.47 -1.93 -7.01
CA LEU A 39 3.12 -0.70 -6.32
C LEU A 39 1.75 -0.23 -6.81
N LYS A 40 0.83 0.08 -5.88
CA LYS A 40 -0.54 0.48 -6.22
C LYS A 40 -0.58 1.70 -7.13
N LYS A 41 0.30 2.69 -6.90
CA LYS A 41 0.40 3.89 -7.73
C LYS A 41 0.79 3.58 -9.18
N GLU A 42 1.82 2.74 -9.38
CA GLU A 42 2.24 2.30 -10.71
C GLU A 42 1.15 1.50 -11.41
N LEU A 43 0.43 0.68 -10.65
CA LEU A 43 -0.69 -0.10 -11.17
C LEU A 43 -1.84 0.81 -11.63
N GLU A 44 -2.18 1.85 -10.88
CA GLU A 44 -3.20 2.84 -11.25
C GLU A 44 -2.78 3.65 -12.50
N GLU A 45 -1.52 4.09 -12.57
CA GLU A 45 -0.96 4.78 -13.74
C GLU A 45 -0.98 3.89 -14.99
N ASN A 46 -0.79 2.59 -14.84
CA ASN A 46 -0.87 1.61 -15.92
C ASN A 46 -2.29 1.02 -16.14
N LEU A 47 -3.33 1.78 -15.82
CA LEU A 47 -4.75 1.40 -16.03
C LEU A 47 -5.13 0.05 -15.40
N ASN A 48 -4.57 -0.24 -14.24
CA ASN A 48 -4.72 -1.50 -13.51
C ASN A 48 -4.27 -2.75 -14.28
N VAL A 49 -3.24 -2.61 -15.12
CA VAL A 49 -2.59 -3.72 -15.82
C VAL A 49 -1.25 -4.03 -15.16
N CYS A 50 -1.00 -5.32 -14.90
CA CYS A 50 0.29 -5.75 -14.36
C CYS A 50 1.41 -5.51 -15.39
N GLY A 51 2.39 -4.65 -15.06
CA GLY A 51 3.52 -4.36 -15.93
C GLY A 51 4.44 -5.56 -16.22
N ASN A 52 4.41 -6.60 -15.37
CA ASN A 52 5.27 -7.78 -15.54
C ASN A 52 4.65 -8.87 -16.43
N CYS A 53 3.32 -9.06 -16.41
CA CYS A 53 2.67 -10.18 -17.11
C CYS A 53 1.45 -9.81 -17.96
N GLY A 54 1.08 -8.52 -18.00
CA GLY A 54 -0.07 -8.02 -18.76
C GLY A 54 -1.43 -8.43 -18.21
N ASP A 55 -1.50 -9.02 -17.01
CA ASP A 55 -2.77 -9.39 -16.39
C ASP A 55 -3.58 -8.16 -15.97
N HIS A 56 -4.84 -8.09 -16.39
CA HIS A 56 -5.75 -7.01 -16.03
C HIS A 56 -6.35 -7.26 -14.65
N LYS A 57 -6.14 -6.33 -13.73
CA LYS A 57 -6.78 -6.36 -12.42
C LYS A 57 -8.19 -5.84 -12.51
N ARG A 58 -9.04 -6.34 -11.61
CA ARG A 58 -10.42 -5.89 -11.51
C ARG A 58 -10.44 -4.43 -11.05
N ILE A 59 -11.26 -3.65 -11.73
CA ILE A 59 -11.58 -2.27 -11.37
C ILE A 59 -13.08 -2.14 -11.26
N THR A 60 -13.52 -1.20 -10.43
CA THR A 60 -14.94 -0.87 -10.29
C THR A 60 -15.49 -0.28 -11.59
N ALA A 61 -16.82 -0.32 -11.74
CA ALA A 61 -17.49 0.32 -12.87
C ALA A 61 -17.16 1.82 -12.95
N GLY A 62 -17.09 2.51 -11.81
CA GLY A 62 -16.76 3.93 -11.74
C GLY A 62 -15.35 4.24 -12.24
N GLU A 63 -14.35 3.45 -11.85
CA GLU A 63 -12.98 3.60 -12.36
C GLU A 63 -12.92 3.36 -13.86
N ARG A 64 -13.62 2.34 -14.36
CA ARG A 64 -13.65 2.03 -15.78
C ARG A 64 -14.29 3.15 -16.61
N ILE A 65 -15.36 3.77 -16.11
CA ILE A 65 -16.00 4.92 -16.75
C ILE A 65 -15.03 6.09 -16.87
N ARG A 66 -14.28 6.41 -15.81
CA ARG A 66 -13.29 7.51 -15.83
C ARG A 66 -12.17 7.30 -16.85
N ILE A 67 -11.83 6.05 -17.15
CA ILE A 67 -10.78 5.72 -18.14
C ILE A 67 -11.32 5.84 -19.58
N LEU A 68 -12.60 5.52 -19.79
CA LEU A 68 -13.18 5.39 -21.13
C LEU A 68 -13.83 6.66 -21.67
N VAL A 69 -14.27 7.55 -20.77
CA VAL A 69 -15.14 8.68 -21.09
C VAL A 69 -14.44 9.99 -20.72
N ASP A 70 -14.60 11.01 -21.56
CA ASP A 70 -14.03 12.33 -21.30
C ASP A 70 -14.60 12.94 -20.02
N GLU A 71 -13.78 13.72 -19.33
CA GLU A 71 -14.14 14.34 -18.05
C GLU A 71 -15.41 15.19 -18.18
N GLY A 72 -16.38 14.94 -17.29
CA GLY A 72 -17.66 15.66 -17.28
C GLY A 72 -18.67 15.24 -18.36
N SER A 73 -18.31 14.36 -19.30
CA SER A 73 -19.23 13.95 -20.37
C SER A 73 -20.11 12.74 -20.02
N PHE A 74 -19.84 12.05 -18.91
CA PHE A 74 -20.60 10.87 -18.51
C PHE A 74 -21.96 11.21 -17.89
N GLU A 75 -23.03 10.74 -18.52
CA GLU A 75 -24.41 10.82 -18.00
C GLU A 75 -24.95 9.43 -17.62
N LYS A 76 -25.34 9.24 -16.36
CA LYS A 76 -25.87 7.97 -15.86
C LYS A 76 -27.34 7.82 -16.26
N MET A 77 -27.65 6.88 -17.17
CA MET A 77 -29.02 6.64 -17.63
C MET A 77 -29.90 5.83 -16.65
N PHE A 78 -29.34 4.81 -15.98
CA PHE A 78 -30.11 3.91 -15.10
C PHE A 78 -29.46 3.82 -13.71
N GLY A 79 -30.08 4.51 -12.74
CA GLY A 79 -29.56 4.70 -11.39
C GLY A 79 -29.65 3.49 -10.46
N ASN A 80 -30.72 2.71 -10.61
CA ASN A 80 -31.33 1.93 -9.53
C ASN A 80 -31.71 0.51 -9.97
N ALA A 81 -31.01 -0.08 -10.93
CA ALA A 81 -31.20 -1.50 -11.26
C ALA A 81 -30.39 -2.33 -10.26
N VAL A 82 -31.12 -2.96 -9.32
CA VAL A 82 -30.61 -3.92 -8.34
C VAL A 82 -30.22 -5.21 -9.03
#